data_AF-A0A2M9ZYG9-F1
#
_entry.id   AF-A0A2M9ZYG9-F1
#
_cell.length_a   1.000
_cell.length_b   1.000
_cell.length_c   1.000
_cell.angle_alpha   90.00
_cell.angle_beta   90.00
_cell.angle_gamma   90.00
#
_symmetry.space_group_name_H-M   'P 1'
#
loop_
_entity.id
_entity.type
_entity.pdbx_description
1 polymer ?
#
loop_
_entity_poly.entity_id
_entity_poly.type
_entity_poly.pdbx_seq_one_letter_code
_entity_poly.pdbx_strand_id
1 'polypeptide(L)'
;MKRIPSLRFLLLGIFLLTTSSLSAAGTYSEGWTVAKLIQFESRGVIFESYEGLLEVYTITDSETCDELKDECYTPTKQKIEFSVRPENADVVNFLSKNLNQEILVQYRIHRFEPVALSSDYEVVGAQLQERSLPKGLPDKIVSKTKTGGKRNFSVTGRILSLEYKGTMVGTWEGLYLDETRNKVHSFSVTDEEIATFATNTLKFGLRYFLGVSVAYVTGWRDSHYDIYEINFKAPAGALEPAGKTQ
;
A
#
# COMPACT_ATOMS: atom_id res chain seq x y z
N MET A 1 42.84 -38.35 33.42
CA MET A 1 42.25 -37.86 32.14
C MET A 1 40.75 -37.90 32.29
N LYS A 2 39.91 -36.93 31.91
CA LYS A 2 40.01 -35.52 31.49
C LYS A 2 38.62 -34.94 31.83
N ARG A 3 38.56 -33.75 32.43
CA ARG A 3 37.32 -33.03 32.75
C ARG A 3 36.54 -32.76 31.46
N ILE A 4 35.23 -33.00 31.47
CA ILE A 4 34.31 -32.64 30.38
C ILE A 4 33.83 -31.20 30.64
N PRO A 5 34.11 -30.22 29.75
CA PRO A 5 33.56 -28.88 29.86
C PRO A 5 32.63 -28.64 28.66
N SER A 6 31.44 -29.22 28.66
CA SER A 6 30.46 -29.01 27.57
C SER A 6 29.27 -28.12 27.97
N LEU A 7 29.19 -27.69 29.24
CA LEU A 7 28.01 -26.96 29.73
C LEU A 7 28.06 -25.43 29.53
N ARG A 8 29.15 -24.87 28.98
CA ARG A 8 29.27 -23.41 28.75
C ARG A 8 28.88 -22.93 27.36
N PHE A 9 28.68 -23.83 26.40
CA PHE A 9 28.28 -23.45 25.03
C PHE A 9 26.76 -23.44 24.82
N LEU A 10 25.97 -24.09 25.70
CA LEU A 10 24.51 -24.13 25.54
C LEU A 10 23.81 -22.83 25.99
N LEU A 11 24.44 -22.06 26.89
CA LEU A 11 23.89 -20.80 27.41
C LEU A 11 24.21 -19.57 26.54
N LEU A 12 25.15 -19.67 25.60
CA LEU A 12 25.46 -18.56 24.68
C LEU A 12 24.56 -18.57 23.42
N GLY A 13 23.96 -19.71 23.08
CA GLY A 13 23.06 -19.85 21.92
C GLY A 13 21.63 -19.33 22.17
N ILE A 14 21.20 -19.26 23.43
CA ILE A 14 19.85 -18.79 23.79
C ILE A 14 19.78 -17.25 23.83
N PHE A 15 20.92 -16.57 24.06
CA PHE A 15 20.95 -15.10 24.14
C PHE A 15 21.07 -14.40 22.77
N LEU A 16 21.27 -15.15 21.68
CA LEU A 16 21.36 -14.63 20.31
C LEU A 16 20.06 -14.82 19.49
N LEU A 17 19.00 -15.36 20.10
CA LEU A 17 17.69 -15.54 19.47
C LEU A 17 16.65 -14.50 19.89
N THR A 18 17.03 -13.46 20.65
CA THR A 18 16.11 -12.41 21.11
C THR A 18 16.22 -11.09 20.34
N THR A 19 17.03 -11.03 19.28
CA THR A 19 17.19 -9.79 18.47
C THR A 19 16.82 -9.91 17.01
N SER A 20 16.35 -11.08 16.54
CA SER A 20 15.58 -11.10 15.30
C SER A 20 14.18 -10.61 15.64
N SER A 21 13.86 -9.40 15.21
CA SER A 21 12.47 -8.98 14.99
C SER A 21 11.76 -10.16 14.33
N LEU A 22 10.91 -10.87 15.09
CA LEU A 22 9.94 -11.77 14.52
C LEU A 22 9.08 -10.86 13.66
N SER A 23 9.37 -10.79 12.37
CA SER A 23 8.45 -10.26 11.37
C SER A 23 7.19 -11.10 11.45
N ALA A 24 6.25 -10.65 12.28
CA ALA A 24 4.88 -10.30 11.95
C ALA A 24 4.24 -11.02 10.75
N ALA A 25 4.44 -12.32 10.61
CA ALA A 25 3.59 -13.16 9.79
C ALA A 25 2.27 -13.38 10.56
N GLY A 26 1.41 -12.35 10.58
CA GLY A 26 0.00 -12.51 10.96
C GLY A 26 -0.55 -11.66 12.11
N THR A 27 0.15 -10.64 12.61
CA THR A 27 -0.41 -9.73 13.64
C THR A 27 -1.13 -8.53 13.05
N TYR A 28 -0.66 -8.02 11.91
CA TYR A 28 -1.24 -6.86 11.23
C TYR A 28 -0.96 -6.92 9.71
N SER A 29 -1.75 -6.21 8.90
CA SER A 29 -1.36 -5.82 7.53
C SER A 29 -0.77 -4.43 7.54
N GLU A 30 0.13 -4.12 6.60
CA GLU A 30 0.70 -2.77 6.43
C GLU A 30 0.33 -2.23 5.05
N GLY A 31 0.07 -0.93 4.98
CA GLY A 31 -0.28 -0.27 3.73
C GLY A 31 -0.05 1.23 3.73
N TRP A 32 -0.27 1.80 2.56
CA TRP A 32 -0.23 3.23 2.30
C TRP A 32 -1.55 3.66 1.66
N THR A 33 -2.09 4.80 2.06
CA THR A 33 -3.33 5.34 1.48
C THR A 33 -3.32 6.86 1.42
N VAL A 34 -3.88 7.41 0.35
CA VAL A 34 -4.18 8.83 0.19
C VAL A 34 -5.51 9.11 0.88
N ALA A 35 -5.48 9.99 1.88
CA ALA A 35 -6.63 10.25 2.74
C ALA A 35 -6.76 11.74 3.03
N LYS A 36 -7.99 12.22 3.19
CA LYS A 36 -8.24 13.54 3.77
C LYS A 36 -8.37 13.41 5.28
N LEU A 37 -7.54 14.14 6.02
CA LEU A 37 -7.63 14.19 7.48
C LEU A 37 -8.82 15.05 7.90
N ILE A 38 -9.84 14.48 8.53
CA ILE A 38 -11.08 15.18 8.92
C ILE A 38 -11.02 15.62 10.38
N GLN A 39 -10.53 14.76 11.26
CA GLN A 39 -10.47 14.98 12.70
C GLN A 39 -9.20 14.37 13.27
N PHE A 40 -8.63 15.02 14.28
CA PHE A 40 -7.51 14.50 15.06
C PHE A 40 -7.52 15.16 16.44
N GLU A 41 -7.52 14.35 17.49
CA GLU A 41 -7.57 14.82 18.86
C GLU A 41 -6.91 13.82 19.82
N SER A 42 -6.44 14.32 20.95
CA SER A 42 -5.96 13.46 22.04
C SER A 42 -7.16 12.88 22.78
N ARG A 43 -7.17 11.56 23.00
CA ARG A 43 -8.19 10.85 23.80
C ARG A 43 -7.51 9.85 24.74
N GLY A 44 -8.19 9.50 25.82
CA GLY A 44 -7.76 8.46 26.77
C GLY A 44 -7.55 8.99 28.18
N VAL A 45 -8.11 8.27 29.17
CA VAL A 45 -7.97 8.56 30.61
C VAL A 45 -7.00 7.58 31.28
N ILE A 46 -6.82 6.37 30.72
CA ILE A 46 -6.00 5.28 31.29
C ILE A 46 -4.77 4.98 30.43
N PHE A 47 -4.93 5.01 29.09
CA PHE A 47 -3.84 4.96 28.12
C PHE A 47 -3.99 6.20 27.23
N GLU A 48 -2.93 7.01 27.14
CA GLU A 48 -2.94 8.14 26.21
C GLU A 48 -2.87 7.59 24.79
N SER A 49 -3.77 8.02 23.92
CA SER A 49 -3.70 7.80 22.48
C SER A 49 -4.17 9.05 21.75
N TYR A 50 -3.84 9.15 20.47
CA TYR A 50 -4.42 10.16 19.61
C TYR A 50 -5.35 9.47 18.63
N GLU A 51 -6.55 10.02 18.47
CA GLU A 51 -7.61 9.43 17.68
C GLU A 51 -8.04 10.41 16.59
N GLY A 52 -8.50 9.89 15.48
CA GLY A 52 -8.95 10.72 14.38
C GLY A 52 -9.83 10.02 13.38
N LEU A 53 -10.17 10.78 12.34
CA LEU A 53 -11.01 10.33 11.25
C LEU A 53 -10.36 10.69 9.92
N LEU A 54 -10.12 9.67 9.10
CA LEU A 54 -9.67 9.81 7.72
C LEU A 54 -10.86 9.64 6.78
N GLU A 55 -10.88 10.39 5.69
CA GLU A 55 -11.77 10.16 4.56
C GLU A 55 -10.94 9.63 3.39
N VAL A 56 -11.19 8.39 2.98
CA VAL A 56 -10.46 7.70 1.89
C VAL A 56 -11.40 7.40 0.73
N TYR A 57 -10.83 7.25 -0.46
CA TYR A 57 -11.58 6.70 -1.59
C TYR A 57 -11.77 5.19 -1.43
N THR A 58 -12.96 4.71 -1.77
CA THR A 58 -13.30 3.29 -1.79
C THR A 58 -14.22 2.97 -2.96
N ILE A 59 -14.42 1.67 -3.18
CA ILE A 59 -15.36 1.11 -4.15
C ILE A 59 -16.60 0.58 -3.40
N THR A 60 -17.76 0.61 -4.05
CA THR A 60 -18.98 0.01 -3.51
C THR A 60 -19.25 -1.32 -4.22
N ASP A 61 -19.42 -2.40 -3.46
CA ASP A 61 -19.66 -3.76 -3.98
C ASP A 61 -21.00 -3.90 -4.74
N SER A 62 -21.85 -2.87 -4.73
CA SER A 62 -23.15 -2.87 -5.40
C SER A 62 -23.08 -2.59 -6.91
N GLU A 63 -21.96 -2.04 -7.41
CA GLU A 63 -21.77 -1.80 -8.84
C GLU A 63 -21.04 -2.99 -9.48
N THR A 64 -21.37 -3.32 -10.72
CA THR A 64 -20.61 -4.30 -11.50
C THR A 64 -19.75 -3.58 -12.54
N CYS A 65 -18.55 -4.10 -12.80
CA CYS A 65 -17.69 -3.59 -13.86
C CYS A 65 -18.32 -3.82 -15.25
N ASP A 66 -18.31 -2.78 -16.11
CA ASP A 66 -18.48 -2.97 -17.55
C ASP A 66 -17.15 -3.48 -18.13
N GLU A 67 -17.02 -4.82 -18.21
CA GLU A 67 -15.81 -5.47 -18.73
C GLU A 67 -15.45 -5.02 -20.15
N LEU A 68 -16.44 -4.65 -20.98
CA LEU A 68 -16.15 -4.23 -22.37
C LEU A 68 -15.44 -2.87 -22.38
N LYS A 69 -15.86 -1.97 -21.49
CA LYS A 69 -15.31 -0.62 -21.40
C LYS A 69 -14.13 -0.48 -20.46
N ASP A 70 -13.85 -1.47 -19.61
CA ASP A 70 -12.95 -1.32 -18.45
C ASP A 70 -13.41 -0.16 -17.56
N GLU A 71 -14.71 -0.01 -17.36
CA GLU A 71 -15.26 1.00 -16.46
C GLU A 71 -15.75 0.29 -15.20
N CYS A 72 -15.06 0.50 -14.09
CA CYS A 72 -15.41 -0.08 -12.80
C CYS A 72 -15.63 1.03 -11.78
N TYR A 73 -16.62 0.81 -10.91
CA TYR A 73 -16.90 1.51 -9.66
C TYR A 73 -16.77 3.04 -9.68
N THR A 74 -17.91 3.70 -9.48
CA THR A 74 -17.95 5.12 -9.17
C THR A 74 -17.15 5.39 -7.87
N PRO A 75 -16.22 6.36 -7.87
CA PRO A 75 -15.43 6.66 -6.68
C PRO A 75 -16.36 7.09 -5.54
N THR A 76 -16.32 6.36 -4.42
CA THR A 76 -17.03 6.74 -3.20
C THR A 76 -16.03 7.07 -2.11
N LYS A 77 -16.50 7.73 -1.04
CA LYS A 77 -15.66 8.10 0.09
C LYS A 77 -16.13 7.39 1.34
N GLN A 78 -15.19 6.81 2.08
CA GLN A 78 -15.42 6.15 3.34
C GLN A 78 -14.66 6.86 4.44
N LYS A 79 -15.29 6.95 5.62
CA LYS A 79 -14.65 7.44 6.82
C LYS A 79 -14.06 6.27 7.60
N ILE A 80 -12.80 6.39 7.98
CA ILE A 80 -12.04 5.39 8.74
C ILE A 80 -11.58 6.05 10.03
N GLU A 81 -11.97 5.48 11.16
CA GLU A 81 -11.43 5.84 12.47
C GLU A 81 -10.01 5.28 12.59
N PHE A 82 -9.10 6.06 13.17
CA PHE A 82 -7.71 5.62 13.35
C PHE A 82 -7.16 6.06 14.69
N SER A 83 -6.14 5.33 15.13
CA SER A 83 -5.35 5.65 16.33
C SER A 83 -3.89 5.91 15.99
N VAL A 84 -3.24 6.73 16.80
CA VAL A 84 -1.80 6.99 16.79
C VAL A 84 -1.27 6.83 18.22
N ARG A 85 -0.18 6.08 18.35
CA ARG A 85 0.55 5.93 19.59
C ARG A 85 1.24 7.24 20.00
N PRO A 86 1.15 7.68 21.27
CA PRO A 86 1.77 8.94 21.72
C PRO A 86 3.28 9.00 21.50
N GLU A 87 3.95 7.84 21.49
CA GLU A 87 5.40 7.74 21.28
C GLU A 87 5.81 8.18 19.86
N ASN A 88 4.87 8.18 18.90
CA ASN A 88 5.10 8.64 17.54
C ASN A 88 4.86 10.16 17.40
N ALA A 89 5.69 10.93 18.11
CA ALA A 89 5.57 12.39 18.18
C ALA A 89 5.61 13.06 16.79
N ASP A 90 6.35 12.51 15.84
CA ASP A 90 6.43 13.06 14.47
C ASP A 90 5.09 12.99 13.75
N VAL A 91 4.41 11.83 13.81
CA VAL A 91 3.07 11.66 13.24
C VAL A 91 2.05 12.54 13.96
N VAL A 92 2.06 12.56 15.30
CA VAL A 92 1.14 13.40 16.09
C VAL A 92 1.29 14.89 15.71
N ASN A 93 2.53 15.37 15.64
CA ASN A 93 2.83 16.75 15.27
C ASN A 93 2.43 17.06 13.82
N PHE A 94 2.64 16.12 12.90
CA PHE A 94 2.24 16.27 11.51
C PHE A 94 0.72 16.35 11.39
N LEU A 95 -0.02 15.41 11.96
CA LEU A 95 -1.48 15.35 11.85
C LEU A 95 -2.15 16.58 12.48
N SER A 96 -1.65 17.03 13.63
CA SER A 96 -2.13 18.24 14.31
C SER A 96 -2.03 19.51 13.45
N LYS A 97 -1.06 19.56 12.52
CA LYS A 97 -0.81 20.73 11.65
C LYS A 97 -1.53 20.65 10.30
N ASN A 98 -2.03 19.48 9.91
CA ASN A 98 -2.55 19.21 8.57
C ASN A 98 -4.04 18.79 8.57
N LEU A 99 -4.81 19.23 9.57
CA LEU A 99 -6.27 19.06 9.60
C LEU A 99 -6.91 19.61 8.31
N ASN A 100 -7.89 18.87 7.78
CA ASN A 100 -8.62 19.14 6.55
C ASN A 100 -7.80 19.07 5.25
N GLN A 101 -6.58 18.54 5.28
CA GLN A 101 -5.73 18.36 4.09
C GLN A 101 -5.74 16.92 3.56
N GLU A 102 -5.51 16.77 2.25
CA GLU A 102 -5.17 15.47 1.63
C GLU A 102 -3.71 15.14 1.96
N ILE A 103 -3.51 14.01 2.63
CA ILE A 103 -2.23 13.52 3.13
C ILE A 103 -2.03 12.07 2.67
N LEU A 104 -0.78 11.64 2.61
CA LEU A 104 -0.44 10.24 2.47
C LEU A 104 -0.20 9.64 3.86
N VAL A 105 -0.87 8.54 4.15
CA VAL A 105 -0.83 7.86 5.44
C VAL A 105 -0.23 6.46 5.26
N GLN A 106 0.76 6.13 6.08
CA GLN A 106 1.21 4.76 6.29
C GLN A 106 0.50 4.20 7.51
N TYR A 107 -0.07 3.01 7.38
CA TYR A 107 -0.90 2.42 8.41
C TYR A 107 -0.59 0.94 8.64
N ARG A 108 -1.07 0.46 9.79
CA ARG A 108 -1.15 -0.96 10.14
C ARG A 108 -2.58 -1.29 10.53
N ILE A 109 -3.13 -2.38 9.99
CA ILE A 109 -4.43 -2.92 10.43
C ILE A 109 -4.15 -4.14 11.30
N HIS A 110 -4.43 -4.02 12.59
CA HIS A 110 -4.21 -5.10 13.56
C HIS A 110 -5.30 -6.16 13.44
N ARG A 111 -4.91 -7.43 13.32
CA ARG A 111 -5.86 -8.56 13.32
C ARG A 111 -6.44 -8.86 14.70
N PHE A 112 -5.75 -8.40 15.75
CA PHE A 112 -6.18 -8.49 17.15
C PHE A 112 -6.14 -7.07 17.73
N GLU A 113 -7.26 -6.61 18.29
CA GLU A 113 -7.39 -5.25 18.81
C GLU A 113 -6.32 -4.99 19.90
N PRO A 114 -5.40 -4.05 19.70
CA PRO A 114 -4.37 -3.77 20.67
C PRO A 114 -4.97 -2.97 21.83
N VAL A 115 -4.75 -3.43 23.07
CA VAL A 115 -5.30 -2.86 24.32
C VAL A 115 -5.04 -1.35 24.50
N ALA A 116 -4.04 -0.80 23.81
CA ALA A 116 -3.62 0.60 23.90
C ALA A 116 -4.13 1.51 22.78
N LEU A 117 -4.89 0.99 21.80
CA LEU A 117 -5.51 1.80 20.73
C LEU A 117 -7.03 1.69 20.81
N SER A 118 -7.72 2.72 20.31
CA SER A 118 -9.19 2.71 20.23
C SER A 118 -9.70 2.18 18.88
N SER A 119 -8.80 1.87 17.94
CA SER A 119 -9.08 1.35 16.61
C SER A 119 -8.04 0.31 16.22
N ASP A 120 -8.44 -0.63 15.36
CA ASP A 120 -7.56 -1.60 14.70
C ASP A 120 -6.69 -0.94 13.61
N TYR A 121 -7.02 0.27 13.17
CA TYR A 121 -6.28 1.05 12.18
C TYR A 121 -5.29 2.00 12.88
N GLU A 122 -4.02 1.58 12.94
CA GLU A 122 -2.93 2.37 13.51
C GLU A 122 -2.22 3.17 12.42
N VAL A 123 -2.17 4.50 12.55
CA VAL A 123 -1.34 5.34 11.69
C VAL A 123 0.09 5.40 12.25
N VAL A 124 1.04 4.92 11.45
CA VAL A 124 2.46 4.82 11.83
C VAL A 124 3.36 5.81 11.09
N GLY A 125 2.86 6.42 10.02
CA GLY A 125 3.54 7.44 9.25
C GLY A 125 2.55 8.34 8.52
N ALA A 126 2.91 9.62 8.33
CA ALA A 126 2.10 10.55 7.57
C ALA A 126 2.98 11.62 6.91
N GLN A 127 2.64 12.01 5.69
CA GLN A 127 3.34 13.07 4.96
C GLN A 127 2.43 13.72 3.91
N LEU A 128 2.83 14.91 3.46
CA LEU A 128 2.25 15.49 2.26
C LEU A 128 2.84 14.81 1.03
N GLN A 129 2.03 14.63 0.00
CA GLN A 129 2.54 14.14 -1.27
C GLN A 129 3.39 15.22 -1.97
N GLU A 130 4.57 14.82 -2.44
CA GLU A 130 5.45 15.69 -3.20
C GLU A 130 4.87 15.99 -4.59
N ARG A 131 5.04 17.22 -5.06
CA ARG A 131 4.48 17.68 -6.36
C ARG A 131 5.45 17.54 -7.52
N SER A 132 6.58 16.88 -7.32
CA SER A 132 7.62 16.70 -8.34
C SER A 132 8.41 15.43 -8.06
N LEU A 133 8.87 14.77 -9.12
CA LEU A 133 9.79 13.65 -8.96
C LEU A 133 11.19 14.16 -8.58
N PRO A 134 11.84 13.59 -7.56
CA PRO A 134 13.24 13.87 -7.27
C PRO A 134 14.12 13.45 -8.44
N LYS A 135 15.20 14.23 -8.66
CA LYS A 135 16.16 13.97 -9.74
C LYS A 135 16.83 12.61 -9.50
N GLY A 136 16.75 11.72 -10.48
CA GLY A 136 17.42 10.42 -10.46
C GLY A 136 16.55 9.22 -10.11
N LEU A 137 15.25 9.40 -9.81
CA LEU A 137 14.32 8.27 -9.81
C LEU A 137 14.08 7.78 -11.25
N PRO A 138 13.96 6.46 -11.46
CA PRO A 138 13.54 5.94 -12.75
C PRO A 138 12.14 6.46 -13.10
N ASP A 139 11.96 6.93 -14.33
CA ASP A 139 10.66 7.44 -14.78
C ASP A 139 9.67 6.33 -15.18
N LYS A 140 10.13 5.08 -15.20
CA LYS A 140 9.36 3.93 -15.67
C LYS A 140 9.85 2.64 -15.02
N ILE A 141 8.90 1.74 -14.76
CA ILE A 141 9.15 0.32 -14.47
C ILE A 141 8.18 -0.55 -15.27
N VAL A 142 8.63 -1.72 -15.70
CA VAL A 142 7.81 -2.75 -16.35
C VAL A 142 8.11 -4.09 -15.69
N SER A 143 7.07 -4.85 -15.40
CA SER A 143 7.18 -6.17 -14.79
C SER A 143 7.90 -7.10 -15.74
N LYS A 144 8.87 -7.85 -15.21
CA LYS A 144 9.58 -8.91 -15.95
C LYS A 144 8.70 -10.15 -16.12
N THR A 145 7.75 -10.33 -15.21
CA THR A 145 6.85 -11.48 -15.13
C THR A 145 5.41 -11.00 -15.16
N LYS A 146 5.04 -10.28 -16.23
CA LYS A 146 3.68 -9.81 -16.45
C LYS A 146 2.70 -10.97 -16.27
N THR A 147 1.72 -10.79 -15.38
CA THR A 147 0.64 -11.76 -15.18
C THR A 147 -0.66 -11.26 -15.79
N GLY A 148 -1.53 -12.18 -16.20
CA GLY A 148 -2.70 -11.84 -17.01
C GLY A 148 -2.36 -11.64 -18.49
N GLY A 149 -3.39 -11.79 -19.34
CA GLY A 149 -3.17 -11.81 -20.79
C GLY A 149 -4.44 -11.83 -21.63
N LYS A 150 -5.62 -11.60 -21.02
CA LYS A 150 -6.89 -11.49 -21.76
C LYS A 150 -6.89 -10.19 -22.59
N ARG A 151 -6.48 -9.10 -21.95
CA ARG A 151 -6.30 -7.77 -22.56
C ARG A 151 -5.30 -6.97 -21.74
N ASN A 152 -4.65 -6.01 -22.39
CA ASN A 152 -3.83 -4.99 -21.76
C ASN A 152 -4.31 -3.61 -22.20
N PHE A 153 -4.26 -2.65 -21.29
CA PHE A 153 -4.58 -1.26 -21.58
C PHE A 153 -3.73 -0.32 -20.73
N SER A 154 -3.72 0.96 -21.11
CA SER A 154 -3.06 2.01 -20.33
C SER A 154 -4.11 2.96 -19.77
N VAL A 155 -3.98 3.28 -18.49
CA VAL A 155 -4.78 4.27 -17.78
C VAL A 155 -3.91 5.46 -17.44
N THR A 156 -4.47 6.67 -17.52
CA THR A 156 -3.83 7.87 -16.96
C THR A 156 -4.45 8.14 -15.60
N GLY A 157 -3.64 8.22 -14.54
CA GLY A 157 -4.17 8.42 -13.20
C GLY A 157 -3.15 8.31 -12.09
N ARG A 158 -3.61 7.86 -10.93
CA ARG A 158 -2.79 7.68 -9.72
C ARG A 158 -3.31 6.55 -8.83
N ILE A 159 -2.39 5.84 -8.17
CA ILE A 159 -2.66 4.90 -7.08
C ILE A 159 -3.16 5.71 -5.88
N LEU A 160 -4.22 5.22 -5.26
CA LEU A 160 -4.87 5.80 -4.09
C LEU A 160 -4.48 5.03 -2.82
N SER A 161 -4.37 3.70 -2.92
CA SER A 161 -3.95 2.84 -1.81
C SER A 161 -3.20 1.62 -2.31
N LEU A 162 -2.33 1.09 -1.45
CA LEU A 162 -1.62 -0.16 -1.67
C LEU A 162 -1.32 -0.81 -0.31
N GLU A 163 -1.78 -2.04 -0.14
CA GLU A 163 -1.67 -2.82 1.09
C GLU A 163 -1.12 -4.20 0.77
N TYR A 164 -0.21 -4.70 1.62
CA TYR A 164 0.24 -6.08 1.50
C TYR A 164 -0.78 -7.01 2.15
N LYS A 165 -1.46 -7.83 1.33
CA LYS A 165 -2.44 -8.83 1.77
C LYS A 165 -2.02 -10.23 1.32
N GLY A 166 -1.61 -11.10 2.26
CA GLY A 166 -1.52 -12.53 1.96
C GLY A 166 -0.50 -13.31 2.78
N THR A 167 -0.95 -14.42 3.35
CA THR A 167 -0.18 -15.35 4.20
C THR A 167 0.42 -16.55 3.43
N MET A 168 0.35 -16.61 2.10
CA MET A 168 0.93 -17.72 1.31
C MET A 168 1.55 -17.32 -0.04
N VAL A 169 1.00 -16.33 -0.75
CA VAL A 169 1.64 -15.68 -1.91
C VAL A 169 1.50 -14.19 -1.65
N GLY A 170 2.62 -13.49 -1.47
CA GLY A 170 2.62 -12.08 -1.11
C GLY A 170 2.05 -11.21 -2.23
N THR A 171 0.75 -10.95 -2.18
CA THR A 171 0.07 -10.09 -3.14
C THR A 171 -0.17 -8.73 -2.53
N TRP A 172 0.22 -7.70 -3.27
CA TRP A 172 -0.14 -6.34 -2.91
C TRP A 172 -1.46 -5.99 -3.58
N GLU A 173 -2.39 -5.46 -2.80
CA GLU A 173 -3.74 -5.12 -3.24
C GLU A 173 -3.96 -3.62 -3.06
N GLY A 174 -4.62 -2.98 -4.01
CA GLY A 174 -4.74 -1.53 -3.99
C GLY A 174 -5.89 -0.99 -4.82
N LEU A 175 -6.06 0.32 -4.76
CA LEU A 175 -7.01 1.08 -5.57
C LEU A 175 -6.25 2.11 -6.42
N TYR A 176 -6.62 2.26 -7.69
CA TYR A 176 -6.16 3.38 -8.52
C TYR A 176 -7.35 4.19 -9.04
N LEU A 177 -7.13 5.48 -9.22
CA LEU A 177 -8.05 6.40 -9.90
C LEU A 177 -7.69 6.46 -11.38
N ASP A 178 -8.60 6.06 -12.26
CA ASP A 178 -8.62 6.45 -13.66
C ASP A 178 -9.16 7.87 -13.77
N GLU A 179 -8.26 8.84 -13.99
CA GLU A 179 -8.64 10.25 -14.08
C GLU A 179 -9.37 10.58 -15.39
N THR A 180 -9.10 9.82 -16.45
CA THR A 180 -9.76 9.99 -17.76
C THR A 180 -11.25 9.69 -17.68
N ARG A 181 -11.61 8.67 -16.90
CA ARG A 181 -13.00 8.19 -16.76
C ARG A 181 -13.62 8.60 -15.43
N ASN A 182 -12.83 9.15 -14.52
CA ASN A 182 -13.21 9.43 -13.14
C ASN A 182 -13.78 8.18 -12.45
N LYS A 183 -13.02 7.08 -12.52
CA LYS A 183 -13.40 5.75 -12.02
C LYS A 183 -12.31 5.19 -11.11
N VAL A 184 -12.69 4.38 -10.12
CA VAL A 184 -11.73 3.73 -9.22
C VAL A 184 -11.74 2.23 -9.47
N HIS A 185 -10.55 1.65 -9.55
CA HIS A 185 -10.35 0.26 -9.87
C HIS A 185 -9.53 -0.41 -8.78
N SER A 186 -9.98 -1.60 -8.34
CA SER A 186 -9.12 -2.48 -7.57
C SER A 186 -8.07 -3.09 -8.48
N PHE A 187 -6.86 -3.25 -7.97
CA PHE A 187 -5.78 -3.93 -8.65
C PHE A 187 -4.96 -4.74 -7.67
N SER A 188 -4.28 -5.72 -8.22
CA SER A 188 -3.30 -6.52 -7.50
C SER A 188 -1.92 -6.30 -8.12
N VAL A 189 -0.86 -6.61 -7.38
CA VAL A 189 0.53 -6.67 -7.86
C VAL A 189 1.19 -7.90 -7.26
N THR A 190 1.72 -8.76 -8.14
CA THR A 190 2.47 -9.96 -7.77
C THR A 190 3.99 -9.81 -7.94
N ASP A 191 4.42 -8.77 -8.66
CA ASP A 191 5.83 -8.46 -8.87
C ASP A 191 6.31 -7.48 -7.79
N GLU A 192 7.20 -7.93 -6.91
CA GLU A 192 7.72 -7.13 -5.80
C GLU A 192 8.50 -5.88 -6.25
N GLU A 193 9.12 -5.90 -7.44
CA GLU A 193 9.78 -4.71 -7.98
C GLU A 193 8.74 -3.65 -8.34
N ILE A 194 7.61 -4.07 -8.90
CA ILE A 194 6.47 -3.18 -9.20
C ILE A 194 5.82 -2.67 -7.92
N ALA A 195 5.60 -3.53 -6.92
CA ALA A 195 5.00 -3.14 -5.65
C ALA A 195 5.86 -2.12 -4.89
N THR A 196 7.18 -2.32 -4.90
CA THR A 196 8.15 -1.37 -4.33
C THR A 196 8.11 -0.03 -5.07
N PHE A 197 8.07 -0.06 -6.40
CA PHE A 197 7.98 1.16 -7.21
C PHE A 197 6.64 1.88 -7.01
N ALA A 198 5.53 1.15 -6.91
CA ALA A 198 4.19 1.66 -6.64
C ALA A 198 4.11 2.34 -5.26
N THR A 199 4.66 1.70 -4.23
CA THR A 199 4.75 2.25 -2.87
C THR A 199 5.55 3.55 -2.84
N ASN A 200 6.67 3.61 -3.57
CA ASN A 200 7.43 4.86 -3.69
C ASN A 200 6.66 5.91 -4.50
N THR A 201 5.93 5.49 -5.53
CA THR A 201 5.13 6.37 -6.37
C THR A 201 4.02 7.07 -5.58
N LEU A 202 3.41 6.40 -4.60
CA LEU A 202 2.40 6.99 -3.70
C LEU A 202 2.89 8.24 -2.95
N LYS A 203 4.20 8.39 -2.74
CA LYS A 203 4.80 9.58 -2.11
C LYS A 203 4.67 10.84 -2.98
N PHE A 204 4.38 10.68 -4.27
CA PHE A 204 4.25 11.77 -5.22
C PHE A 204 2.79 11.96 -5.62
N GLY A 205 2.29 13.18 -5.49
CA GLY A 205 0.94 13.60 -5.87
C GLY A 205 0.85 13.89 -7.36
N LEU A 206 1.48 13.04 -8.16
CA LEU A 206 1.64 13.21 -9.59
C LEU A 206 0.72 12.26 -10.34
N ARG A 207 0.35 12.69 -11.55
CA ARG A 207 -0.34 11.85 -12.52
C ARG A 207 0.69 11.06 -13.33
N TYR A 208 0.41 9.78 -13.55
CA TYR A 208 1.25 8.88 -14.34
C TYR A 208 0.37 7.90 -15.13
N PHE A 209 1.04 7.10 -15.96
CA PHE A 209 0.41 6.06 -16.75
C PHE A 209 0.59 4.72 -16.07
N LEU A 210 -0.52 4.00 -15.91
CA LEU A 210 -0.59 2.65 -15.40
C LEU A 210 -0.82 1.69 -16.57
N GLY A 211 0.04 0.71 -16.72
CA GLY A 211 -0.18 -0.44 -17.59
C GLY A 211 -0.90 -1.52 -16.81
N VAL A 212 -2.12 -1.85 -17.25
CA VAL A 212 -3.00 -2.79 -16.57
C VAL A 212 -3.21 -4.01 -17.47
N SER A 213 -3.02 -5.21 -16.92
CA SER A 213 -3.37 -6.48 -17.54
C SER A 213 -4.59 -7.08 -16.87
N VAL A 214 -5.43 -7.73 -17.67
CA VAL A 214 -6.62 -8.44 -17.18
C VAL A 214 -6.32 -9.94 -17.11
N ALA A 215 -6.51 -10.51 -15.92
CA ALA A 215 -6.38 -11.94 -15.66
C ALA A 215 -7.55 -12.72 -16.28
N TYR A 216 -7.27 -13.94 -16.77
CA TYR A 216 -8.30 -14.86 -17.24
C TYR A 216 -9.14 -15.43 -16.08
N VAL A 217 -8.53 -15.56 -14.89
CA VAL A 217 -9.15 -16.08 -13.65
C VAL A 217 -8.54 -15.31 -12.47
N THR A 218 -9.38 -14.84 -11.53
CA THR A 218 -8.97 -14.07 -10.33
C THR A 218 -8.14 -14.89 -9.35
N GLY A 219 -8.28 -16.22 -9.39
CA GLY A 219 -7.49 -17.16 -8.58
C GLY A 219 -7.54 -16.80 -7.11
N TRP A 220 -6.37 -16.48 -6.54
CA TRP A 220 -6.15 -16.16 -5.13
C TRP A 220 -6.06 -14.65 -4.83
N ARG A 221 -6.37 -13.80 -5.82
CA ARG A 221 -6.20 -12.34 -5.75
C ARG A 221 -7.54 -11.67 -5.51
N ASP A 222 -7.53 -10.47 -4.94
CA ASP A 222 -8.75 -9.69 -4.73
C ASP A 222 -9.23 -9.02 -6.04
N SER A 223 -8.35 -8.85 -7.04
CA SER A 223 -8.68 -8.19 -8.31
C SER A 223 -8.35 -9.02 -9.56
N HIS A 224 -9.15 -8.79 -10.60
CA HIS A 224 -8.92 -9.26 -11.97
C HIS A 224 -7.87 -8.42 -12.73
N TYR A 225 -7.50 -7.27 -12.17
CA TYR A 225 -6.58 -6.32 -12.79
C TYR A 225 -5.21 -6.39 -12.10
N ASP A 226 -4.16 -6.54 -12.90
CA ASP A 226 -2.77 -6.54 -12.43
C ASP A 226 -2.04 -5.32 -13.01
N ILE A 227 -1.30 -4.59 -12.17
CA ILE A 227 -0.44 -3.51 -12.66
C ILE A 227 0.90 -4.13 -13.07
N TYR A 228 1.24 -4.00 -14.35
CA TYR A 228 2.51 -4.50 -14.89
C TYR A 228 3.46 -3.37 -15.32
N GLU A 229 3.00 -2.12 -15.44
CA GLU A 229 3.84 -0.99 -15.80
C GLU A 229 3.40 0.27 -15.05
N ILE A 230 4.36 1.06 -14.58
CA ILE A 230 4.14 2.42 -14.07
C ILE A 230 5.12 3.33 -14.81
N ASN A 231 4.60 4.39 -15.44
CA ASN A 231 5.38 5.27 -16.31
C ASN A 231 4.94 6.72 -16.15
N PHE A 232 5.87 7.61 -15.80
CA PHE A 232 5.60 9.04 -15.59
C PHE A 232 5.62 9.87 -16.89
N LYS A 233 6.07 9.29 -18.01
CA LYS A 233 6.35 10.03 -19.25
C LYS A 233 5.38 9.74 -20.38
N ALA A 234 4.95 8.49 -20.53
CA ALA A 234 4.14 8.07 -21.67
C ALA A 234 3.16 6.94 -21.32
N PRO A 235 2.08 6.76 -22.11
CA PRO A 235 1.19 5.61 -21.97
C PRO A 235 1.93 4.28 -21.94
N ALA A 236 1.41 3.33 -21.17
CA ALA A 236 1.99 2.00 -21.06
C ALA A 236 2.01 1.31 -22.43
N GLY A 237 3.08 0.53 -22.68
CA GLY A 237 3.31 -0.08 -24.00
C GLY A 237 3.73 0.88 -25.12
N ALA A 238 3.73 2.22 -24.91
CA ALA A 238 4.15 3.18 -25.94
C ALA A 238 5.69 3.25 -26.16
N LEU A 239 6.46 2.40 -25.46
CA LEU A 239 7.93 2.39 -25.52
C LEU A 239 8.50 0.96 -25.47
N GLU A 240 7.97 0.04 -26.27
CA GLU A 240 8.79 -1.08 -26.77
C GLU A 240 9.33 -0.70 -28.14
N PRO A 241 10.64 -0.45 -28.32
CA PRO A 241 11.21 -0.66 -29.64
C PRO A 241 11.06 -2.15 -29.94
N ALA A 242 10.42 -2.46 -31.06
CA ALA A 242 10.51 -3.79 -31.65
C ALA A 242 12.01 -4.17 -31.81
N GLY A 243 12.43 -5.26 -31.16
CA GLY A 243 13.77 -5.85 -31.26
C GLY A 243 14.65 -5.56 -30.03
N LYS A 244 15.19 -6.57 -29.33
CA LYS A 244 15.91 -7.71 -29.90
C LYS A 244 15.61 -9.00 -29.14
N THR A 245 15.15 -9.99 -29.89
CA THR A 245 15.53 -11.38 -29.66
C THR A 245 17.05 -11.48 -29.76
N GLN A 246 17.71 -11.97 -28.73
CA GLN A 246 18.96 -12.72 -28.85
C GLN A 246 18.74 -14.08 -28.21
#